data_AF-A0A7R9SH07-F1
#
_entry.id   AF-A0A7R9SH07-F1
#
_cell.length_a   1.000
_cell.length_b   1.000
_cell.length_c   1.000
_cell.angle_alpha   90.00
_cell.angle_beta   90.00
_cell.angle_gamma   90.00
#
_symmetry.space_group_name_H-M   'P 1'
#
loop_
_entity.id
_entity.type
_entity.pdbx_description
1 polymer ?
#
loop_
_entity_poly.entity_id
_entity_poly.type
_entity_poly.pdbx_seq_one_letter_code
_entity_poly.pdbx_strand_id
1 'polypeptide(L)'
;SFRLRPIFTVGPLWAVASNDSMLSLKFLAARILRYTRQITEVLGKYHPASSQIEALSIPENLVVTSSNSGAPGSSGFWKWSVKAKDVVVENILRKVSNPLASELKQKVSQRLLYGDARPFLALVGITLASNSGIITKEDELEALCWHIRDTVNKLDVSDEDGWEDFTQGYGISLTDLHFVEPIAKGCNAVVYSAILTKGDKEKPVAVKMLFNYDTESYADSIFRAMQKELLPVRYPSDEVAPKGSFVFLPPHPNIVNIGFSFADRIPELPHGAELYPNALPSRIHPEGCGRNMSLFLIMERYECTLDEYLSSHNPPMKVRVKMFVQLLEGVYHLVRHHVAHRDLKLDNILVCLRHGESHPHLVITDFGCCLANMKTGLSVPYPCGEIDKGGNIALMAPEIISASPGTFTRLFFDKSDLWALGTLAYEIFGCPNPFYKGHGDSPQLTSRSYVEEDLPDLPTEVPTLIRGLVRLLLKRNPSERPSAEIAATIGQLSLWAPSSWFSFDLCVSNNEIMEWLLSLTSKCFFDSTLKEDKEIFTHYLLIYLFLSRFKLHTIKSSLGVIRKYVI
;
A
#
# COMPACT_ATOMS: atom_id res chain seq x y z
N SER A 1 33.34 39.78 19.92
CA SER A 1 32.14 40.52 19.48
C SER A 1 31.51 39.81 18.28
N PHE A 2 30.75 38.75 18.50
CA PHE A 2 29.95 38.10 17.45
C PHE A 2 28.54 38.71 17.48
N ARG A 3 28.20 39.54 16.49
CA ARG A 3 26.82 39.99 16.24
C ARG A 3 26.09 38.91 15.44
N LEU A 4 25.15 38.20 16.06
CA LEU A 4 24.18 37.38 15.33
C LEU A 4 23.23 38.32 14.57
N ARG A 5 23.19 38.23 13.24
CA ARG A 5 22.14 38.88 12.44
C ARG A 5 20.87 38.02 12.47
N PRO A 6 19.66 38.62 12.51
CA PRO A 6 18.41 37.87 12.45
C PRO A 6 18.27 37.19 11.08
N ILE A 7 17.92 35.90 11.07
CA ILE A 7 17.81 35.06 9.85
C ILE A 7 16.46 35.21 9.13
N PHE A 8 15.52 36.03 9.62
CA PHE A 8 14.23 36.20 8.96
C PHE A 8 13.81 37.68 8.87
N THR A 9 14.03 38.28 7.70
CA THR A 9 13.30 39.47 7.26
C THR A 9 12.06 39.01 6.50
N VAL A 10 10.89 39.05 7.14
CA VAL A 10 9.57 38.68 6.57
C VAL A 10 9.00 39.80 5.70
N GLY A 11 9.85 40.50 4.95
CA GLY A 11 9.47 41.64 4.10
C GLY A 11 8.74 41.27 2.80
N PRO A 12 9.15 40.22 2.04
CA PRO A 12 8.58 40.00 0.70
C PRO A 12 7.27 39.19 0.71
N LEU A 13 6.92 38.51 1.80
CA LEU A 13 5.76 37.60 1.87
C LEU A 13 4.41 38.31 1.95
N TRP A 14 4.38 39.64 2.05
CA TRP A 14 3.14 40.44 2.13
C TRP A 14 2.63 40.96 0.78
N ALA A 15 3.41 40.88 -0.30
CA ALA A 15 3.11 41.62 -1.54
C ALA A 15 2.51 40.80 -2.71
N VAL A 16 2.13 39.53 -2.53
CA VAL A 16 1.59 38.72 -3.64
C VAL A 16 0.23 38.08 -3.27
N ALA A 17 -0.84 38.73 -3.76
CA ALA A 17 -2.18 38.22 -4.16
C ALA A 17 -2.80 37.03 -3.38
N SER A 18 -3.81 37.24 -2.51
CA SER A 18 -5.28 37.27 -2.78
C SER A 18 -5.94 35.92 -3.15
N ASN A 19 -6.23 35.06 -2.15
CA ASN A 19 -7.43 34.17 -2.08
C ASN A 19 -7.48 33.32 -0.78
N ASP A 20 -8.66 32.75 -0.49
CA ASP A 20 -9.13 32.15 0.78
C ASP A 20 -8.34 30.98 1.38
N SER A 21 -7.32 30.44 0.69
CA SER A 21 -6.39 29.44 1.23
C SER A 21 -5.45 29.98 2.32
N MET A 22 -5.57 31.27 2.65
CA MET A 22 -4.64 32.00 3.51
C MET A 22 -5.11 32.13 4.96
N LEU A 23 -6.32 31.71 5.34
CA LEU A 23 -6.73 31.76 6.75
C LEU A 23 -5.84 30.84 7.59
N SER A 24 -5.60 29.62 7.13
CA SER A 24 -4.74 28.62 7.80
C SER A 24 -3.28 29.06 7.88
N LEU A 25 -2.74 29.68 6.83
CA LEU A 25 -1.36 30.20 6.78
C LEU A 25 -1.18 31.48 7.62
N LYS A 26 -2.17 32.38 7.67
CA LYS A 26 -2.19 33.54 8.59
C LYS A 26 -2.29 33.08 10.05
N PHE A 27 -3.10 32.06 10.35
CA PHE A 27 -3.19 31.43 11.67
C PHE A 27 -1.89 30.75 12.08
N LEU A 28 -1.24 30.04 11.14
CA LEU A 28 0.03 29.37 11.35
C LEU A 28 1.15 30.39 11.59
N ALA A 29 1.23 31.45 10.77
CA ALA A 29 2.21 32.53 10.93
C ALA A 29 2.01 33.33 12.23
N ALA A 30 0.76 33.65 12.60
CA ALA A 30 0.43 34.33 13.86
C ALA A 30 0.76 33.46 15.09
N ARG A 31 0.52 32.14 15.01
CA ARG A 31 0.93 31.20 16.07
C ARG A 31 2.45 31.11 16.16
N ILE A 32 3.15 30.97 15.04
CA ILE A 32 4.62 30.93 15.00
C ILE A 32 5.20 32.21 15.65
N LEU A 33 4.75 33.40 15.24
CA LEU A 33 5.20 34.68 15.82
C LEU A 33 4.93 34.81 17.33
N ARG A 34 3.76 34.37 17.80
CA ARG A 34 3.39 34.39 19.23
C ARG A 34 4.29 33.44 20.05
N TYR A 35 4.65 32.29 19.49
CA TYR A 35 5.54 31.32 20.14
C TYR A 35 7.00 31.75 20.09
N THR A 36 7.46 32.41 19.03
CA THR A 36 8.80 33.01 18.96
C THR A 36 8.98 34.09 20.04
N ARG A 37 7.93 34.89 20.32
CA ARG A 37 7.93 35.91 21.40
C ARG A 37 7.99 35.30 22.80
N GLN A 38 7.23 34.24 23.08
CA GLN A 38 7.30 33.53 24.37
C GLN A 38 8.67 32.88 24.61
N ILE A 39 9.29 32.35 23.55
CA ILE A 39 10.64 31.79 23.61
C ILE A 39 11.67 32.88 23.90
N THR A 40 11.55 34.06 23.27
CA THR A 40 12.47 35.19 23.52
C THR A 40 12.28 35.83 24.89
N GLU A 41 11.05 35.94 25.40
CA GLU A 41 10.76 36.41 26.77
C GLU A 41 11.28 35.45 27.86
N VAL A 42 11.20 34.14 27.62
CA VAL A 42 11.75 33.13 28.54
C VAL A 42 13.29 33.12 28.47
N LEU A 43 13.89 33.24 27.29
CA LEU A 43 15.35 33.32 27.15
C LEU A 43 15.93 34.61 27.76
N GLY A 44 15.22 35.73 27.64
CA GLY A 44 15.60 37.01 28.27
C GLY A 44 15.59 36.99 29.79
N LYS A 45 14.78 36.13 30.43
CA LYS A 45 14.75 35.93 31.89
C LYS A 45 15.96 35.19 32.45
N TYR A 46 16.65 34.37 31.65
CA TYR A 46 17.78 33.55 32.11
C TYR A 46 19.15 34.03 31.59
N HIS A 47 19.18 35.06 30.73
CA HIS A 47 20.40 35.74 30.29
C HIS A 47 20.24 37.28 30.35
N PRO A 48 20.65 37.94 31.45
CA PRO A 48 20.51 39.40 31.61
C PRO A 48 21.41 40.23 30.69
N ALA A 49 22.27 39.60 29.88
CA ALA A 49 23.13 40.27 28.89
C ALA A 49 22.48 40.44 27.50
N SER A 50 21.17 40.18 27.36
CA SER A 50 20.46 40.23 26.07
C SER A 50 19.42 41.36 26.01
N SER A 51 19.85 42.59 26.29
CA SER A 51 19.03 43.81 26.20
C SER A 51 18.82 44.34 24.76
N GLN A 52 18.92 43.49 23.73
CA GLN A 52 18.76 43.90 22.31
C GLN A 52 17.83 42.98 21.50
N ILE A 53 16.82 42.38 22.13
CA ILE A 53 15.76 41.68 21.40
C ILE A 53 14.53 42.58 21.38
N GLU A 54 14.37 43.36 20.32
CA GLU A 54 13.15 44.15 20.10
C GLU A 54 11.97 43.21 19.78
N ALA A 55 10.95 43.23 20.63
CA ALA A 55 9.73 42.46 20.44
C ALA A 55 8.87 43.08 19.33
N LEU A 56 8.58 42.30 18.29
CA LEU A 56 7.61 42.64 17.25
C LEU A 56 6.20 42.72 17.85
N SER A 57 5.48 43.84 17.61
CA SER A 57 4.10 44.08 18.03
C SER A 57 3.09 43.57 16.98
N ILE A 58 2.00 42.93 17.44
CA ILE A 58 0.87 42.45 16.61
C ILE A 58 -0.44 42.96 17.24
N PRO A 59 -1.45 43.42 16.47
CA PRO A 59 -2.68 44.05 17.00
C PRO A 59 -3.62 43.11 17.77
N GLU A 60 -4.35 43.64 18.75
CA GLU A 60 -5.04 42.92 19.84
C GLU A 60 -6.32 42.12 19.52
N ASN A 61 -6.75 41.98 18.27
CA ASN A 61 -8.15 41.61 17.98
C ASN A 61 -8.46 40.12 17.74
N LEU A 62 -7.66 39.15 18.23
CA LEU A 62 -7.88 37.71 17.95
C LEU A 62 -7.68 36.81 19.19
N VAL A 63 -8.72 36.73 20.04
CA VAL A 63 -8.85 35.69 21.09
C VAL A 63 -10.30 35.16 21.08
N VAL A 64 -10.48 33.85 20.87
CA VAL A 64 -11.73 33.12 21.14
C VAL A 64 -11.38 31.80 21.86
N THR A 65 -12.12 31.49 22.94
CA THR A 65 -11.90 30.38 23.88
C THR A 65 -12.77 29.16 23.54
N SER A 66 -12.24 27.94 23.75
CA SER A 66 -12.97 26.67 23.62
C SER A 66 -13.32 26.06 24.98
N SER A 67 -14.47 25.38 25.07
CA SER A 67 -14.88 24.58 26.24
C SER A 67 -15.09 23.12 25.83
N ASN A 68 -14.63 22.19 26.68
CA ASN A 68 -14.64 20.73 26.52
C ASN A 68 -15.77 20.10 27.36
N SER A 69 -16.38 19.02 26.87
CA SER A 69 -16.72 17.83 27.70
C SER A 69 -17.19 16.64 26.84
N GLY A 70 -16.69 15.44 27.15
CA GLY A 70 -17.15 14.15 26.60
C GLY A 70 -16.02 13.11 26.50
N ALA A 71 -16.05 12.05 27.31
CA ALA A 71 -15.01 11.01 27.41
C ALA A 71 -15.15 9.93 26.30
N PRO A 72 -14.05 9.35 25.76
CA PRO A 72 -14.15 8.27 24.79
C PRO A 72 -13.87 6.88 25.39
N GLY A 73 -14.67 5.90 24.95
CA GLY A 73 -14.43 4.47 25.10
C GLY A 73 -13.21 4.02 24.31
N SER A 74 -12.54 2.99 24.83
CA SER A 74 -11.25 2.49 24.36
C SER A 74 -11.34 1.84 22.97
N SER A 75 -10.90 2.56 21.93
CA SER A 75 -10.60 2.01 20.60
C SER A 75 -9.08 1.86 20.42
N GLY A 76 -8.64 0.73 19.85
CA GLY A 76 -7.24 0.37 19.65
C GLY A 76 -6.39 1.40 18.88
N PHE A 77 -7.04 2.27 18.10
CA PHE A 77 -6.44 3.41 17.41
C PHE A 77 -5.78 4.45 18.35
N TRP A 78 -6.22 4.56 19.60
CA TRP A 78 -5.57 5.42 20.59
C TRP A 78 -4.18 4.90 20.98
N LYS A 79 -3.99 3.57 21.05
CA LYS A 79 -2.69 2.94 21.33
C LYS A 79 -1.69 3.18 20.19
N TRP A 80 -2.16 3.21 18.93
CA TRP A 80 -1.37 3.49 17.73
C TRP A 80 -0.67 4.86 17.79
N SER A 81 -1.37 5.92 18.19
CA SER A 81 -0.81 7.29 18.25
C SER A 81 0.23 7.50 19.35
N VAL A 82 0.16 6.72 20.43
CA VAL A 82 1.06 6.82 21.59
C VAL A 82 2.33 6.01 21.31
N LYS A 83 2.19 4.76 20.87
CA LYS A 83 3.31 3.85 20.54
C LYS A 83 4.18 4.41 19.40
N ALA A 84 3.56 5.03 18.39
CA ALA A 84 4.23 5.72 17.28
C ALA A 84 5.13 6.87 17.75
N LYS A 85 4.65 7.69 18.69
CA LYS A 85 5.37 8.85 19.22
C LYS A 85 6.55 8.40 20.09
N ASP A 86 6.36 7.36 20.90
CA ASP A 86 7.39 6.84 21.82
C ASP A 86 8.57 6.21 21.07
N VAL A 87 8.29 5.46 20.00
CA VAL A 87 9.31 4.79 19.16
C VAL A 87 10.18 5.80 18.40
N VAL A 88 9.59 6.88 17.89
CA VAL A 88 10.32 7.97 17.22
C VAL A 88 11.25 8.70 18.19
N VAL A 89 10.78 8.93 19.41
CA VAL A 89 11.54 9.57 20.48
C VAL A 89 12.76 8.71 20.86
N GLU A 90 12.58 7.43 21.16
CA GLU A 90 13.69 6.54 21.57
C GLU A 90 14.79 6.39 20.50
N ASN A 91 14.40 6.24 19.24
CA ASN A 91 15.34 6.01 18.14
C ASN A 91 16.25 7.21 17.88
N ILE A 92 15.69 8.42 17.95
CA ILE A 92 16.43 9.64 17.69
C ILE A 92 17.29 10.03 18.90
N LEU A 93 16.85 9.70 20.12
CA LEU A 93 17.65 9.92 21.34
C LEU A 93 18.95 9.11 21.36
N ARG A 94 18.95 7.86 20.85
CA ARG A 94 20.09 6.92 20.96
C ARG A 94 21.34 7.24 20.12
N LYS A 95 21.29 8.17 19.14
CA LYS A 95 22.38 8.30 18.13
C LYS A 95 23.04 9.67 17.98
N VAL A 96 22.85 10.62 18.91
CA VAL A 96 23.57 11.92 18.83
C VAL A 96 24.56 12.06 19.98
N SER A 97 25.83 12.10 19.62
CA SER A 97 26.98 12.06 20.53
C SER A 97 27.44 13.42 21.05
N ASN A 98 26.54 14.43 21.12
CA ASN A 98 26.92 15.79 21.56
C ASN A 98 26.15 16.22 22.82
N PRO A 99 26.83 16.65 23.90
CA PRO A 99 26.21 16.97 25.20
C PRO A 99 25.14 18.08 25.16
N LEU A 100 25.29 19.13 24.33
CA LEU A 100 24.29 20.21 24.23
C LEU A 100 23.01 19.75 23.50
N ALA A 101 23.17 18.86 22.52
CA ALA A 101 22.06 18.25 21.81
C ALA A 101 21.31 17.24 22.68
N SER A 102 22.00 16.56 23.60
CA SER A 102 21.42 15.60 24.55
C SER A 102 20.46 16.27 25.56
N GLU A 103 20.80 17.48 26.05
CA GLU A 103 19.96 18.20 27.01
C GLU A 103 18.70 18.81 26.37
N LEU A 104 18.85 19.40 25.17
CA LEU A 104 17.71 19.87 24.38
C LEU A 104 16.80 18.71 23.99
N LYS A 105 17.37 17.55 23.64
CA LYS A 105 16.66 16.30 23.39
C LYS A 105 15.88 15.78 24.59
N GLN A 106 16.46 15.79 25.79
CA GLN A 106 15.78 15.32 27.00
C GLN A 106 14.53 16.17 27.31
N LYS A 107 14.63 17.49 27.11
CA LYS A 107 13.52 18.45 27.27
C LYS A 107 12.46 18.36 26.14
N VAL A 108 12.90 18.10 24.91
CA VAL A 108 12.06 17.87 23.71
C VAL A 108 11.28 16.55 23.82
N SER A 109 11.93 15.49 24.29
CA SER A 109 11.36 14.16 24.49
C SER A 109 10.33 14.13 25.61
N GLN A 110 10.62 14.82 26.73
CA GLN A 110 9.62 15.02 27.80
C GLN A 110 8.37 15.73 27.29
N ARG A 111 8.49 16.71 26.38
CA ARG A 111 7.33 17.44 25.84
C ARG A 111 6.57 16.68 24.75
N LEU A 112 7.25 15.85 23.95
CA LEU A 112 6.64 14.93 22.99
C LEU A 112 5.78 13.86 23.68
N LEU A 113 6.24 13.33 24.83
CA LEU A 113 5.50 12.38 25.68
C LEU A 113 4.17 12.97 26.21
N TYR A 114 4.05 14.31 26.29
CA TYR A 114 2.82 15.01 26.69
C TYR A 114 2.01 15.57 25.50
N GLY A 115 2.20 15.03 24.29
CA GLY A 115 1.31 15.28 23.16
C GLY A 115 1.59 16.54 22.33
N ASP A 116 2.78 17.13 22.46
CA ASP A 116 3.18 18.34 21.76
C ASP A 116 3.99 18.03 20.47
N ALA A 117 3.56 18.57 19.32
CA ALA A 117 4.21 18.36 18.00
C ALA A 117 5.38 19.33 17.70
N ARG A 118 5.52 20.40 18.49
CA ARG A 118 6.63 21.38 18.43
C ARG A 118 8.05 20.76 18.47
N PRO A 119 8.31 19.65 19.19
CA PRO A 119 9.67 19.12 19.36
C PRO A 119 10.19 18.23 18.22
N PHE A 120 9.34 17.61 17.38
CA PHE A 120 9.77 16.81 16.20
C PHE A 120 10.36 17.69 15.10
N LEU A 121 9.69 18.80 14.78
CA LEU A 121 10.19 19.80 13.82
C LEU A 121 11.49 20.46 14.30
N ALA A 122 11.63 20.67 15.62
CA ALA A 122 12.87 21.14 16.21
C ALA A 122 14.01 20.13 16.05
N LEU A 123 13.72 18.82 16.16
CA LEU A 123 14.69 17.74 16.02
C LEU A 123 15.13 17.54 14.55
N VAL A 124 14.19 17.59 13.61
CA VAL A 124 14.49 17.64 12.16
C VAL A 124 15.28 18.89 11.81
N GLY A 125 14.90 20.04 12.37
CA GLY A 125 15.64 21.30 12.23
C GLY A 125 17.05 21.26 12.82
N ILE A 126 17.26 20.60 13.97
CA ILE A 126 18.59 20.38 14.56
C ILE A 126 19.44 19.46 13.67
N THR A 127 18.84 18.44 13.07
CA THR A 127 19.55 17.52 12.15
C THR A 127 19.95 18.21 10.85
N LEU A 128 19.09 19.10 10.32
CA LEU A 128 19.38 19.93 9.15
C LEU A 128 20.35 21.09 9.46
N ALA A 129 20.40 21.54 10.73
CA ALA A 129 21.26 22.63 11.17
C ALA A 129 22.61 22.16 11.74
N SER A 130 22.77 20.87 12.05
CA SER A 130 24.04 20.30 12.49
C SER A 130 25.00 20.16 11.30
N ASN A 131 25.55 21.29 10.88
CA ASN A 131 26.58 21.42 9.85
C ASN A 131 27.96 20.91 10.35
N SER A 132 27.96 19.83 11.14
CA SER A 132 29.13 19.31 11.85
C SER A 132 29.66 18.06 11.16
N GLY A 133 30.55 18.29 10.19
CA GLY A 133 31.76 17.54 9.84
C GLY A 133 31.72 16.00 9.82
N ILE A 134 32.13 15.46 8.66
CA ILE A 134 32.55 14.07 8.31
C ILE A 134 31.62 13.36 7.31
N ILE A 135 30.39 13.85 7.10
CA ILE A 135 29.37 13.20 6.25
C ILE A 135 29.02 14.11 5.06
N THR A 136 28.83 13.57 3.85
CA THR A 136 28.43 14.39 2.68
C THR A 136 26.96 14.82 2.78
N LYS A 137 26.56 15.92 2.14
CA LYS A 137 25.15 16.36 2.10
C LYS A 137 24.20 15.29 1.55
N GLU A 138 24.70 14.37 0.72
CA GLU A 138 23.91 13.27 0.15
C GLU A 138 23.68 12.16 1.18
N ASP A 139 24.69 11.85 1.99
CA ASP A 139 24.58 10.87 3.07
C ASP A 139 23.63 11.36 4.18
N GLU A 140 23.63 12.66 4.50
CA GLU A 140 22.66 13.27 5.43
C GLU A 140 21.21 13.16 4.93
N LEU A 141 21.00 13.37 3.62
CA LEU A 141 19.70 13.23 2.98
C LEU A 141 19.21 11.77 2.97
N GLU A 142 20.09 10.82 2.66
CA GLU A 142 19.73 9.40 2.68
C GLU A 142 19.46 8.92 4.10
N ALA A 143 20.19 9.41 5.11
CA ALA A 143 19.91 9.14 6.52
C ALA A 143 18.51 9.65 6.94
N LEU A 144 18.12 10.86 6.51
CA LEU A 144 16.77 11.37 6.75
C LEU A 144 15.71 10.54 6.03
N CYS A 145 15.94 10.15 4.77
CA CYS A 145 15.02 9.27 4.04
C CYS A 145 14.86 7.92 4.75
N TRP A 146 15.97 7.35 5.23
CA TRP A 146 15.98 6.11 6.01
C TRP A 146 15.20 6.28 7.32
N HIS A 147 15.36 7.40 8.03
CA HIS A 147 14.59 7.67 9.26
C HIS A 147 13.09 7.79 9.03
N ILE A 148 12.66 8.45 7.95
CA ILE A 148 11.24 8.52 7.60
C ILE A 148 10.72 7.09 7.35
N ARG A 149 11.41 6.30 6.52
CA ARG A 149 11.04 4.92 6.25
C ARG A 149 11.01 4.06 7.51
N ASP A 150 12.04 4.10 8.35
CA ASP A 150 12.13 3.31 9.59
C ASP A 150 11.01 3.67 10.57
N THR A 151 10.75 4.97 10.71
CA THR A 151 9.66 5.49 11.55
C THR A 151 8.30 5.02 11.05
N VAL A 152 8.06 5.09 9.74
CA VAL A 152 6.81 4.65 9.12
C VAL A 152 6.66 3.13 9.22
N ASN A 153 7.70 2.35 8.90
CA ASN A 153 7.64 0.88 8.96
C ASN A 153 7.42 0.31 10.38
N LYS A 154 7.71 1.08 11.43
CA LYS A 154 7.41 0.68 12.82
C LYS A 154 5.96 0.95 13.22
N LEU A 155 5.22 1.69 12.41
CA LEU A 155 3.77 1.79 12.52
C LEU A 155 3.21 0.56 11.83
N ASP A 156 3.05 -0.54 12.56
CA ASP A 156 2.43 -1.72 11.98
C ASP A 156 0.96 -1.39 11.62
N VAL A 157 0.66 -1.25 10.32
CA VAL A 157 -0.70 -1.05 9.80
C VAL A 157 -1.38 -2.40 9.53
N SER A 158 -0.65 -3.51 9.61
CA SER A 158 -1.18 -4.85 9.31
C SER A 158 -1.87 -5.52 10.49
N ASP A 159 -1.67 -5.05 11.72
CA ASP A 159 -2.21 -5.67 12.95
C ASP A 159 -3.68 -5.34 13.27
N GLU A 160 -4.37 -4.51 12.47
CA GLU A 160 -5.76 -4.11 12.76
C GLU A 160 -6.80 -5.24 12.56
N ASP A 161 -6.39 -6.36 11.99
CA ASP A 161 -7.31 -7.42 11.59
C ASP A 161 -7.68 -8.35 12.74
N GLY A 162 -7.11 -8.19 13.94
CA GLY A 162 -7.51 -8.93 15.14
C GLY A 162 -7.29 -10.46 15.04
N TRP A 163 -6.38 -10.90 14.17
CA TRP A 163 -6.05 -12.33 14.05
C TRP A 163 -5.22 -12.85 15.24
N GLU A 164 -4.40 -11.98 15.86
CA GLU A 164 -3.59 -12.33 17.05
C GLU A 164 -4.44 -12.89 18.20
N ASP A 165 -5.68 -12.43 18.30
CA ASP A 165 -6.63 -12.90 19.30
C ASP A 165 -6.98 -14.39 19.16
N PHE A 166 -6.71 -14.98 17.99
CA PHE A 166 -7.00 -16.37 17.64
C PHE A 166 -5.73 -17.25 17.55
N THR A 167 -4.53 -16.66 17.68
CA THR A 167 -3.23 -17.38 17.64
C THR A 167 -2.82 -17.98 18.99
N GLN A 168 -3.47 -17.58 20.09
CA GLN A 168 -3.11 -18.05 21.44
C GLN A 168 -3.51 -19.52 21.67
N GLY A 169 -2.54 -20.43 21.54
CA GLY A 169 -2.51 -21.71 22.27
C GLY A 169 -2.78 -23.00 21.48
N TYR A 170 -3.51 -22.97 20.35
CA TYR A 170 -3.81 -24.15 19.53
C TYR A 170 -4.09 -23.78 18.06
N GLY A 171 -3.88 -24.71 17.12
CA GLY A 171 -4.25 -24.54 15.71
C GLY A 171 -5.77 -24.39 15.53
N ILE A 172 -6.19 -23.77 14.43
CA ILE A 172 -7.61 -23.64 14.07
C ILE A 172 -8.01 -24.82 13.17
N SER A 173 -9.23 -25.31 13.36
CA SER A 173 -9.79 -26.44 12.62
C SER A 173 -11.22 -26.19 12.15
N LEU A 174 -11.82 -27.14 11.45
CA LEU A 174 -13.21 -27.04 11.00
C LEU A 174 -14.22 -26.92 12.14
N THR A 175 -13.93 -27.41 13.35
CA THR A 175 -14.87 -27.31 14.48
C THR A 175 -15.03 -25.88 15.00
N ASP A 176 -14.06 -25.02 14.70
CA ASP A 176 -14.08 -23.60 15.07
C ASP A 176 -14.86 -22.75 14.05
N LEU A 177 -15.32 -23.36 12.95
CA LEU A 177 -15.96 -22.66 11.83
C LEU A 177 -17.44 -23.03 11.72
N HIS A 178 -18.30 -22.01 11.77
CA HIS A 178 -19.71 -22.12 11.43
C HIS A 178 -19.95 -21.60 10.01
N PHE A 179 -20.09 -22.50 9.04
CA PHE A 179 -20.36 -22.17 7.64
C PHE A 179 -21.80 -21.67 7.46
N VAL A 180 -21.98 -20.56 6.75
CA VAL A 180 -23.27 -19.90 6.54
C VAL A 180 -23.78 -20.16 5.12
N GLU A 181 -23.14 -19.54 4.12
CA GLU A 181 -23.58 -19.59 2.72
C GLU A 181 -22.38 -19.55 1.77
N PRO A 182 -22.49 -20.15 0.57
CA PRO A 182 -21.47 -20.00 -0.46
C PRO A 182 -21.44 -18.55 -0.96
N ILE A 183 -20.24 -17.95 -1.01
CA ILE A 183 -20.01 -16.61 -1.56
C ILE A 183 -19.70 -16.72 -3.06
N ALA A 184 -18.79 -17.62 -3.42
CA ALA A 184 -18.31 -17.76 -4.78
C ALA A 184 -17.84 -19.20 -5.06
N LYS A 185 -17.95 -19.61 -6.32
CA LYS A 185 -17.45 -20.92 -6.79
C LYS A 185 -16.62 -20.72 -8.05
N GLY A 186 -15.38 -21.18 -8.02
CA GLY A 186 -14.47 -21.19 -9.16
C GLY A 186 -14.28 -22.57 -9.76
N CYS A 187 -13.29 -22.72 -10.64
CA CYS A 187 -12.90 -24.04 -11.19
C CYS A 187 -12.13 -24.90 -10.19
N ASN A 188 -11.36 -24.26 -9.29
CA ASN A 188 -10.41 -24.94 -8.41
C ASN A 188 -10.78 -24.84 -6.92
N ALA A 189 -11.79 -24.05 -6.57
CA ALA A 189 -12.17 -23.81 -5.18
C ALA A 189 -13.61 -23.33 -5.06
N VAL A 190 -14.12 -23.36 -3.84
CA VAL A 190 -15.34 -22.68 -3.40
C VAL A 190 -15.01 -21.82 -2.18
N VAL A 191 -15.68 -20.68 -2.06
CA VAL A 191 -15.54 -19.76 -0.94
C VAL A 191 -16.88 -19.69 -0.20
N TYR A 192 -16.84 -19.88 1.11
CA TYR A 192 -18.00 -19.77 1.99
C TYR A 192 -17.86 -18.58 2.93
N SER A 193 -18.97 -17.94 3.26
CA SER A 193 -19.08 -17.09 4.44
C SER A 193 -19.13 -17.97 5.67
N ALA A 194 -18.35 -17.65 6.70
CA ALA A 194 -18.36 -18.38 7.95
C ALA A 194 -18.13 -17.47 9.15
N ILE A 195 -18.43 -17.97 10.34
CA ILE A 195 -18.09 -17.35 11.62
C ILE A 195 -17.01 -18.20 12.27
N LEU A 196 -15.84 -17.62 12.52
CA LEU A 196 -14.77 -18.23 13.29
C LEU A 196 -15.01 -17.97 14.78
N THR A 197 -15.11 -19.04 15.56
CA THR A 197 -15.38 -18.98 17.01
C THR A 197 -14.23 -19.62 17.77
N LYS A 198 -13.64 -18.91 18.72
CA LYS A 198 -12.59 -19.46 19.60
C LYS A 198 -12.67 -18.86 21.00
N GLY A 199 -13.04 -19.70 21.97
CA GLY A 199 -13.46 -19.22 23.29
C GLY A 199 -14.67 -18.30 23.15
N ASP A 200 -14.64 -17.13 23.78
CA ASP A 200 -15.71 -16.14 23.72
C ASP A 200 -15.60 -15.16 22.53
N LYS A 201 -14.65 -15.39 21.61
CA LYS A 201 -14.39 -14.49 20.48
C LYS A 201 -15.00 -15.05 19.20
N GLU A 202 -15.73 -14.19 18.49
CA GLU A 202 -16.30 -14.48 17.18
C GLU A 202 -15.80 -13.48 16.14
N LYS A 203 -15.54 -13.96 14.92
CA LYS A 203 -15.13 -13.12 13.79
C LYS A 203 -15.77 -13.61 12.49
N PRO A 204 -16.47 -12.73 11.73
CA PRO A 204 -16.89 -13.05 10.37
C PRO A 204 -15.67 -13.22 9.45
N VAL A 205 -15.63 -14.34 8.74
CA VAL A 205 -14.53 -14.73 7.85
C VAL A 205 -15.07 -15.27 6.53
N ALA A 206 -14.21 -15.31 5.52
CA ALA A 206 -14.43 -16.11 4.33
C ALA A 206 -13.51 -17.33 4.39
N VAL A 207 -14.02 -18.49 4.00
CA VAL A 207 -13.28 -19.76 4.00
C VAL A 207 -13.21 -20.28 2.57
N LYS A 208 -12.01 -20.28 1.98
CA LYS A 208 -11.75 -20.87 0.67
C LYS A 208 -11.37 -22.34 0.85
N MET A 209 -12.20 -23.24 0.35
CA MET A 209 -11.93 -24.67 0.26
C MET A 209 -11.49 -25.01 -1.16
N LEU A 210 -10.29 -25.54 -1.33
CA LEU A 210 -9.79 -25.96 -2.64
C LEU A 210 -10.37 -27.32 -3.02
N PHE A 211 -10.49 -27.60 -4.32
CA PHE A 211 -10.90 -28.90 -4.80
C PHE A 211 -9.67 -29.81 -4.93
N ASN A 212 -9.75 -31.02 -4.36
CA ASN A 212 -8.69 -32.01 -4.39
C ASN A 212 -9.16 -33.27 -5.11
N TYR A 213 -8.66 -33.54 -6.32
CA TYR A 213 -8.97 -34.73 -7.11
C TYR A 213 -7.84 -35.77 -7.02
N ASP A 214 -6.58 -35.31 -7.04
CA ASP A 214 -5.43 -36.19 -7.30
C ASP A 214 -4.47 -36.34 -6.12
N THR A 215 -4.51 -35.42 -5.15
CA THR A 215 -3.55 -35.42 -4.04
C THR A 215 -3.99 -36.36 -2.94
N GLU A 216 -3.06 -37.19 -2.45
CA GLU A 216 -3.30 -38.06 -1.31
C GLU A 216 -3.87 -37.29 -0.11
N SER A 217 -4.73 -37.94 0.67
CA SER A 217 -5.37 -37.34 1.84
C SER A 217 -4.42 -37.32 3.05
N TYR A 218 -3.27 -36.68 2.87
CA TYR A 218 -2.28 -36.35 3.89
C TYR A 218 -1.96 -34.86 3.83
N ALA A 219 -1.84 -34.21 4.99
CA ALA A 219 -1.67 -32.77 5.08
C ALA A 219 -0.42 -32.26 4.33
N ASP A 220 0.77 -32.85 4.54
CA ASP A 220 2.02 -32.43 3.87
C ASP A 220 1.94 -32.55 2.34
N SER A 221 1.24 -33.57 1.81
CA SER A 221 1.02 -33.74 0.36
C SER A 221 0.14 -32.63 -0.20
N ILE A 222 -0.96 -32.30 0.49
CA ILE A 222 -1.89 -31.23 0.10
C ILE A 222 -1.18 -29.87 0.11
N PHE A 223 -0.44 -29.56 1.17
CA PHE A 223 0.30 -28.30 1.26
C PHE A 223 1.34 -28.16 0.15
N ARG A 224 2.07 -29.22 -0.20
CA ARG A 224 3.02 -29.17 -1.32
C ARG A 224 2.35 -28.99 -2.68
N ALA A 225 1.23 -29.69 -2.91
CA ALA A 225 0.49 -29.61 -4.17
C ALA A 225 -0.14 -28.23 -4.38
N MET A 226 -0.61 -27.60 -3.29
CA MET A 226 -1.35 -26.33 -3.30
C MET A 226 -0.55 -25.15 -2.73
N GLN A 227 0.79 -25.27 -2.66
CA GLN A 227 1.68 -24.31 -1.99
C GLN A 227 1.55 -22.86 -2.47
N LYS A 228 1.16 -22.65 -3.73
CA LYS A 228 0.99 -21.31 -4.31
C LYS A 228 -0.11 -20.51 -3.60
N GLU A 229 -1.17 -21.18 -3.21
CA GLU A 229 -2.34 -20.58 -2.54
C GLU A 229 -2.06 -20.23 -1.07
N LEU A 230 -0.98 -20.79 -0.51
CA LEU A 230 -0.49 -20.51 0.84
C LEU A 230 0.41 -19.28 0.91
N LEU A 231 0.82 -18.72 -0.24
CA LEU A 231 1.80 -17.64 -0.31
C LEU A 231 1.45 -16.42 0.58
N PRO A 232 0.20 -15.92 0.63
CA PRO A 232 -0.17 -14.78 1.47
C PRO A 232 -0.62 -15.15 2.90
N VAL A 233 -0.44 -16.40 3.35
CA VAL A 233 -0.84 -16.83 4.71
C VAL A 233 0.07 -16.18 5.76
N ARG A 234 -0.55 -15.48 6.73
CA ARG A 234 0.16 -14.74 7.78
C ARG A 234 0.73 -15.63 8.88
N TYR A 235 -0.08 -16.58 9.36
CA TYR A 235 0.28 -17.49 10.44
C TYR A 235 0.31 -18.92 9.89
N PRO A 236 1.35 -19.30 9.14
CA PRO A 236 1.50 -20.68 8.69
C PRO A 236 1.67 -21.58 9.92
N SER A 237 1.04 -22.75 9.93
CA SER A 237 1.37 -23.77 10.93
C SER A 237 2.80 -24.27 10.71
N ASP A 238 3.41 -24.87 11.74
CA ASP A 238 4.77 -25.43 11.63
C ASP A 238 4.91 -26.48 10.50
N GLU A 239 3.80 -27.10 10.11
CA GLU A 239 3.73 -28.05 8.99
C GLU A 239 3.75 -27.37 7.60
N VAL A 240 3.38 -26.08 7.54
CA VAL A 240 3.20 -25.26 6.33
C VAL A 240 4.42 -24.39 6.03
N ALA A 241 5.40 -24.33 6.94
CA ALA A 241 6.63 -23.57 6.71
C ALA A 241 7.23 -23.93 5.33
N PRO A 242 7.53 -22.94 4.46
CA PRO A 242 7.89 -23.19 3.08
C PRO A 242 9.12 -24.12 3.00
N LYS A 243 8.88 -25.38 2.67
CA LYS A 243 9.95 -26.37 2.45
C LYS A 243 10.48 -26.19 1.04
N GLY A 244 11.78 -25.91 0.90
CA GLY A 244 12.45 -25.82 -0.40
C GLY A 244 12.69 -24.39 -0.87
N SER A 245 12.42 -24.11 -2.15
CA SER A 245 12.76 -22.84 -2.80
C SER A 245 11.56 -21.89 -2.97
N PHE A 246 10.55 -21.99 -2.12
CA PHE A 246 9.34 -21.16 -2.20
C PHE A 246 9.56 -19.80 -1.51
N VAL A 247 8.99 -18.74 -2.06
CA VAL A 247 9.18 -17.35 -1.60
C VAL A 247 8.32 -17.07 -0.36
N PHE A 248 8.82 -16.25 0.57
CA PHE A 248 8.00 -15.64 1.61
C PHE A 248 7.46 -14.29 1.12
N LEU A 249 6.14 -14.10 1.15
CA LEU A 249 5.49 -12.84 0.83
C LEU A 249 5.03 -12.15 2.12
N PRO A 250 5.65 -11.04 2.53
CA PRO A 250 5.21 -10.31 3.71
C PRO A 250 3.78 -9.78 3.54
N PRO A 251 3.03 -9.61 4.63
CA PRO A 251 1.72 -8.97 4.60
C PRO A 251 1.79 -7.59 3.93
N HIS A 252 0.76 -7.27 3.17
CA HIS A 252 0.65 -5.96 2.54
C HIS A 252 -0.82 -5.58 2.43
N PRO A 253 -1.19 -4.31 2.66
CA PRO A 253 -2.58 -3.88 2.65
C PRO A 253 -3.32 -4.22 1.37
N ASN A 254 -2.67 -4.16 0.20
CA ASN A 254 -3.28 -4.48 -1.09
C ASN A 254 -3.11 -5.95 -1.54
N ILE A 255 -2.80 -6.87 -0.61
CA ILE A 255 -2.76 -8.31 -0.84
C ILE A 255 -3.77 -8.96 0.11
N VAL A 256 -4.49 -9.99 -0.37
CA VAL A 256 -5.52 -10.69 0.42
C VAL A 256 -4.99 -11.11 1.79
N ASN A 257 -5.79 -10.88 2.81
CA ASN A 257 -5.45 -11.17 4.19
C ASN A 257 -5.90 -12.58 4.58
N ILE A 258 -4.98 -13.55 4.48
CA ILE A 258 -5.23 -14.93 4.92
C ILE A 258 -4.62 -15.12 6.30
N GLY A 259 -5.48 -15.22 7.32
CA GLY A 259 -5.05 -15.42 8.70
C GLY A 259 -4.43 -16.81 8.87
N PHE A 260 -5.19 -17.84 8.49
CA PHE A 260 -4.84 -19.23 8.80
C PHE A 260 -5.07 -20.16 7.62
N SER A 261 -4.38 -21.30 7.65
CA SER A 261 -4.58 -22.39 6.71
C SER A 261 -4.46 -23.73 7.41
N PHE A 262 -5.22 -24.72 6.96
CA PHE A 262 -5.11 -26.09 7.45
C PHE A 262 -5.64 -27.07 6.39
N ALA A 263 -5.18 -28.32 6.44
CA ALA A 263 -5.72 -29.41 5.65
C ALA A 263 -6.61 -30.28 6.54
N ASP A 264 -7.85 -30.52 6.12
CA ASP A 264 -8.81 -31.29 6.91
C ASP A 264 -9.77 -32.07 6.00
N ARG A 265 -10.55 -32.96 6.61
CA ARG A 265 -11.56 -33.79 5.95
C ARG A 265 -12.74 -32.94 5.51
N ILE A 266 -13.10 -33.01 4.22
CA ILE A 266 -14.17 -32.19 3.64
C ILE A 266 -15.51 -32.44 4.38
N PRO A 267 -16.13 -31.45 5.02
CA PRO A 267 -17.42 -31.63 5.65
C PRO A 267 -18.56 -31.59 4.62
N GLU A 268 -19.77 -31.95 5.03
CA GLU A 268 -20.97 -31.67 4.25
C GLU A 268 -21.29 -30.19 4.36
N LEU A 269 -21.03 -29.43 3.29
CA LEU A 269 -21.22 -27.98 3.26
C LEU A 269 -22.55 -27.61 2.60
N PRO A 270 -23.17 -26.49 3.02
CA PRO A 270 -24.42 -26.00 2.44
C PRO A 270 -24.32 -25.86 0.91
N HIS A 271 -25.30 -26.41 0.18
CA HIS A 271 -25.36 -26.39 -1.30
C HIS A 271 -24.18 -27.07 -2.03
N GLY A 272 -23.32 -27.81 -1.33
CA GLY A 272 -22.12 -28.40 -1.94
C GLY A 272 -22.43 -29.42 -3.04
N ALA A 273 -23.44 -30.27 -2.82
CA ALA A 273 -23.89 -31.27 -3.80
C ALA A 273 -24.51 -30.65 -5.06
N GLU A 274 -25.03 -29.43 -4.96
CA GLU A 274 -25.62 -28.70 -6.09
C GLU A 274 -24.55 -27.92 -6.87
N LEU A 275 -23.64 -27.26 -6.16
CA LEU A 275 -22.67 -26.34 -6.76
C LEU A 275 -21.41 -27.02 -7.31
N TYR A 276 -20.96 -28.11 -6.69
CA TYR A 276 -19.72 -28.80 -7.07
C TYR A 276 -19.74 -30.31 -6.78
N PRO A 277 -20.77 -31.05 -7.23
CA PRO A 277 -20.93 -32.49 -6.94
C PRO A 277 -19.69 -33.33 -7.28
N ASN A 278 -19.06 -33.04 -8.40
CA ASN A 278 -17.88 -33.78 -8.87
C ASN A 278 -16.65 -33.58 -7.97
N ALA A 279 -16.54 -32.45 -7.27
CA ALA A 279 -15.43 -32.14 -6.38
C ALA A 279 -15.58 -32.76 -4.98
N LEU A 280 -16.78 -33.28 -4.66
CA LEU A 280 -17.04 -33.91 -3.38
C LEU A 280 -16.46 -35.34 -3.35
N PRO A 281 -16.05 -35.83 -2.17
CA PRO A 281 -15.69 -37.22 -2.02
C PRO A 281 -16.88 -38.16 -2.13
N SER A 282 -16.63 -39.37 -2.61
CA SER A 282 -17.63 -40.42 -2.84
C SER A 282 -18.52 -40.75 -1.63
N ARG A 283 -18.00 -40.52 -0.41
CA ARG A 283 -18.76 -40.68 0.84
C ARG A 283 -19.87 -39.64 1.04
N ILE A 284 -19.75 -38.46 0.45
CA ILE A 284 -20.74 -37.37 0.53
C ILE A 284 -21.63 -37.44 -0.70
N HIS A 285 -21.03 -37.58 -1.88
CA HIS A 285 -21.73 -37.67 -3.15
C HIS A 285 -21.25 -38.92 -3.89
N PRO A 286 -22.08 -39.95 -4.11
CA PRO A 286 -21.64 -41.25 -4.64
C PRO A 286 -20.87 -41.17 -5.98
N GLU A 287 -21.23 -40.22 -6.85
CA GLU A 287 -20.56 -39.98 -8.14
C GLU A 287 -19.41 -38.96 -8.05
N GLY A 288 -19.12 -38.45 -6.85
CA GLY A 288 -18.07 -37.49 -6.59
C GLY A 288 -16.67 -38.09 -6.77
N CYS A 289 -15.80 -37.35 -7.45
CA CYS A 289 -14.43 -37.75 -7.76
C CYS A 289 -13.40 -37.13 -6.80
N GLY A 290 -13.85 -36.35 -5.81
CA GLY A 290 -12.98 -35.68 -4.86
C GLY A 290 -12.32 -36.63 -3.86
N ARG A 291 -11.20 -36.19 -3.31
CA ARG A 291 -10.51 -36.85 -2.18
C ARG A 291 -11.19 -36.51 -0.87
N ASN A 292 -10.87 -37.27 0.18
CA ASN A 292 -11.54 -37.09 1.47
C ASN A 292 -11.10 -35.82 2.21
N MET A 293 -9.89 -35.33 1.96
CA MET A 293 -9.31 -34.14 2.59
C MET A 293 -8.91 -33.10 1.55
N SER A 294 -8.97 -31.84 1.95
CA SER A 294 -8.52 -30.71 1.14
C SER A 294 -7.97 -29.56 1.98
N LEU A 295 -7.45 -28.54 1.30
CA LEU A 295 -6.93 -27.32 1.91
C LEU A 295 -8.05 -26.31 2.16
N PHE A 296 -8.02 -25.72 3.35
CA PHE A 296 -8.87 -24.62 3.77
C PHE A 296 -8.01 -23.39 4.09
N LEU A 297 -8.44 -22.24 3.57
CA LEU A 297 -7.84 -20.94 3.86
C LEU A 297 -8.88 -20.07 4.56
N ILE A 298 -8.57 -19.64 5.78
CA ILE A 298 -9.39 -18.68 6.52
C ILE A 298 -8.87 -17.29 6.22
N MET A 299 -9.68 -16.50 5.54
CA MET A 299 -9.34 -15.15 5.11
C MET A 299 -10.36 -14.15 5.60
N GLU A 300 -9.94 -12.90 5.55
CA GLU A 300 -10.84 -11.78 5.78
C GLU A 300 -12.01 -11.81 4.79
N ARG A 301 -13.22 -11.52 5.28
CA ARG A 301 -14.41 -11.39 4.42
C ARG A 301 -14.40 -10.02 3.75
N TYR A 302 -14.37 -10.02 2.42
CA TYR A 302 -14.51 -8.86 1.55
C TYR A 302 -15.94 -8.79 0.99
N GLU A 303 -16.41 -7.61 0.63
CA GLU A 303 -17.81 -7.39 0.23
C GLU A 303 -18.12 -7.91 -1.17
N CYS A 304 -17.22 -7.70 -2.15
CA CYS A 304 -17.41 -8.10 -3.54
C CYS A 304 -16.09 -8.10 -4.32
N THR A 305 -16.13 -8.59 -5.56
CA THR A 305 -15.03 -8.41 -6.52
C THR A 305 -15.03 -6.99 -7.11
N LEU A 306 -13.91 -6.58 -7.70
CA LEU A 306 -13.83 -5.29 -8.37
C LEU A 306 -14.74 -5.22 -9.60
N ASP A 307 -14.96 -6.33 -10.29
CA ASP A 307 -15.89 -6.41 -11.41
C ASP A 307 -17.33 -6.09 -10.98
N GLU A 308 -17.79 -6.77 -9.92
CA GLU A 308 -19.10 -6.54 -9.32
C GLU A 308 -19.24 -5.11 -8.79
N TYR A 309 -18.20 -4.58 -8.14
CA TYR A 309 -18.20 -3.22 -7.62
C TYR A 309 -18.32 -2.18 -8.74
N LEU A 310 -17.54 -2.29 -9.82
CA LEU A 310 -17.59 -1.35 -10.95
C LEU A 310 -18.87 -1.48 -11.78
N SER A 311 -19.51 -2.66 -11.76
CA SER A 311 -20.80 -2.90 -12.41
C SER A 311 -21.98 -2.32 -11.63
N SER A 312 -21.90 -2.32 -10.30
CA SER A 312 -22.96 -1.85 -9.40
C SER A 312 -22.79 -0.39 -8.94
N HIS A 313 -21.57 0.14 -9.00
CA HIS A 313 -21.22 1.49 -8.55
C HIS A 313 -20.56 2.30 -9.65
N ASN A 314 -20.76 3.61 -9.64
CA ASN A 314 -20.04 4.53 -10.50
C ASN A 314 -19.15 5.48 -9.68
N PRO A 315 -18.00 5.00 -9.16
CA PRO A 315 -17.13 5.82 -8.33
C PRO A 315 -16.59 7.05 -9.11
N PRO A 316 -16.44 8.21 -8.44
CA PRO A 316 -15.84 9.38 -9.05
C PRO A 316 -14.43 9.10 -9.59
N MET A 317 -14.00 9.84 -10.61
CA MET A 317 -12.69 9.62 -11.26
C MET A 317 -11.52 9.65 -10.27
N LYS A 318 -11.55 10.54 -9.26
CA LYS A 318 -10.54 10.61 -8.21
C LYS A 318 -10.42 9.29 -7.41
N VAL A 319 -11.54 8.60 -7.18
CA VAL A 319 -11.57 7.30 -6.50
C VAL A 319 -11.01 6.22 -7.42
N ARG A 320 -11.41 6.20 -8.70
CA ARG A 320 -10.86 5.28 -9.73
C ARG A 320 -9.35 5.39 -9.87
N VAL A 321 -8.79 6.61 -9.83
CA VAL A 321 -7.33 6.81 -9.84
C VAL A 321 -6.68 6.23 -8.59
N LYS A 322 -7.24 6.44 -7.39
CA LYS A 322 -6.73 5.81 -6.16
C LYS A 322 -6.79 4.28 -6.23
N MET A 323 -7.87 3.72 -6.76
CA MET A 323 -8.02 2.27 -6.99
C MET A 323 -6.90 1.73 -7.88
N PHE A 324 -6.62 2.39 -9.01
CA PHE A 324 -5.51 2.02 -9.88
C PHE A 324 -4.14 2.11 -9.18
N VAL A 325 -3.91 3.15 -8.36
CA VAL A 325 -2.65 3.30 -7.60
C VAL A 325 -2.51 2.23 -6.51
N GLN A 326 -3.59 1.82 -5.85
CA GLN A 326 -3.57 0.68 -4.90
C GLN A 326 -3.09 -0.61 -5.57
N LEU A 327 -3.54 -0.87 -6.80
CA LEU A 327 -3.10 -2.05 -7.55
C LEU A 327 -1.63 -1.94 -7.99
N LEU A 328 -1.16 -0.74 -8.35
CA LEU A 328 0.25 -0.52 -8.63
C LEU A 328 1.13 -0.80 -7.41
N GLU A 329 0.70 -0.39 -6.21
CA GLU A 329 1.40 -0.72 -4.96
C GLU A 329 1.40 -2.24 -4.69
N GLY A 330 0.26 -2.91 -4.89
CA GLY A 330 0.16 -4.37 -4.77
C GLY A 330 1.11 -5.11 -5.73
N VAL A 331 1.09 -4.75 -7.02
CA VAL A 331 1.98 -5.37 -8.03
C VAL A 331 3.45 -5.06 -7.74
N TYR A 332 3.78 -3.84 -7.31
CA TYR A 332 5.13 -3.53 -6.85
C TYR A 332 5.56 -4.42 -5.69
N HIS A 333 4.70 -4.62 -4.70
CA HIS A 333 4.99 -5.49 -3.57
C HIS A 333 5.27 -6.93 -4.01
N LEU A 334 4.46 -7.48 -4.93
CA LEU A 334 4.69 -8.81 -5.50
C LEU A 334 6.05 -8.90 -6.20
N VAL A 335 6.32 -8.01 -7.14
CA VAL A 335 7.58 -8.00 -7.93
C VAL A 335 8.80 -7.83 -7.03
N ARG A 336 8.71 -6.96 -6.01
CA ARG A 336 9.78 -6.73 -5.02
C ARG A 336 10.15 -8.00 -4.27
N HIS A 337 9.17 -8.88 -4.03
CA HIS A 337 9.39 -10.17 -3.37
C HIS A 337 9.58 -11.32 -4.35
N HIS A 338 9.84 -11.05 -5.64
CA HIS A 338 10.02 -12.07 -6.67
C HIS A 338 8.79 -12.96 -6.88
N VAL A 339 7.61 -12.37 -6.75
CA VAL A 339 6.32 -12.99 -7.05
C VAL A 339 5.73 -12.35 -8.30
N ALA A 340 5.26 -13.18 -9.24
CA ALA A 340 4.37 -12.73 -10.31
C ALA A 340 3.03 -13.45 -10.16
N HIS A 341 1.93 -12.69 -10.19
CA HIS A 341 0.57 -13.19 -10.02
C HIS A 341 0.12 -14.04 -11.20
N ARG A 342 0.34 -13.57 -12.45
CA ARG A 342 0.05 -14.26 -13.72
C ARG A 342 -1.44 -14.54 -14.02
N ASP A 343 -2.34 -14.13 -13.15
CA ASP A 343 -3.79 -14.20 -13.36
C ASP A 343 -4.51 -12.93 -12.87
N LEU A 344 -3.94 -11.74 -13.12
CA LEU A 344 -4.61 -10.50 -12.78
C LEU A 344 -5.83 -10.27 -13.70
N LYS A 345 -6.99 -10.09 -13.07
CA LYS A 345 -8.29 -9.78 -13.67
C LYS A 345 -9.18 -9.15 -12.59
N LEU A 346 -10.27 -8.51 -12.98
CA LEU A 346 -11.16 -7.85 -12.01
C LEU A 346 -11.79 -8.83 -11.01
N ASP A 347 -12.06 -10.08 -11.41
CA ASP A 347 -12.56 -11.14 -10.50
C ASP A 347 -11.56 -11.47 -9.38
N ASN A 348 -10.26 -11.32 -9.64
CA ASN A 348 -9.18 -11.63 -8.70
C ASN A 348 -8.73 -10.40 -7.90
N ILE A 349 -9.54 -9.34 -7.89
CA ILE A 349 -9.34 -8.15 -7.06
C ILE A 349 -10.57 -8.02 -6.19
N LEU A 350 -10.40 -8.10 -4.87
CA LEU A 350 -11.50 -7.97 -3.91
C LEU A 350 -11.56 -6.54 -3.38
N VAL A 351 -12.78 -6.11 -3.05
CA VAL A 351 -13.07 -4.78 -2.54
C VAL A 351 -13.49 -4.89 -1.07
N CYS A 352 -12.78 -4.15 -0.22
CA CYS A 352 -13.13 -3.92 1.18
C CYS A 352 -13.80 -2.55 1.33
N LEU A 353 -15.04 -2.53 1.85
CA LEU A 353 -15.86 -1.33 2.04
C LEU A 353 -16.03 -0.95 3.52
N ARG A 354 -15.25 -1.54 4.43
CA ARG A 354 -15.29 -1.24 5.88
C ARG A 354 -15.11 0.23 6.23
N HIS A 355 -14.38 0.95 5.39
CA HIS A 355 -14.07 2.37 5.54
C HIS A 355 -15.02 3.31 4.77
N GLY A 356 -16.09 2.74 4.19
CA GLY A 356 -17.15 3.47 3.47
C GLY A 356 -17.17 3.15 1.97
N GLU A 357 -18.37 3.15 1.39
CA GLU A 357 -18.61 2.82 -0.03
C GLU A 357 -17.85 3.74 -0.99
N SER A 358 -17.61 4.99 -0.60
CA SER A 358 -16.89 5.96 -1.44
C SER A 358 -15.36 5.80 -1.43
N HIS A 359 -14.82 4.90 -0.60
CA HIS A 359 -13.39 4.73 -0.38
C HIS A 359 -12.95 3.26 -0.42
N PRO A 360 -13.21 2.55 -1.54
CA PRO A 360 -12.90 1.13 -1.67
C PRO A 360 -11.40 0.86 -1.45
N HIS A 361 -11.11 -0.07 -0.55
CA HIS A 361 -9.79 -0.63 -0.34
C HIS A 361 -9.64 -1.91 -1.15
N LEU A 362 -8.64 -1.99 -2.02
CA LEU A 362 -8.48 -3.09 -2.97
C LEU A 362 -7.42 -4.08 -2.50
N VAL A 363 -7.69 -5.37 -2.66
CA VAL A 363 -6.71 -6.43 -2.42
C VAL A 363 -6.61 -7.40 -3.61
N ILE A 364 -5.41 -7.84 -3.93
CA ILE A 364 -5.15 -8.88 -4.92
C ILE A 364 -5.34 -10.25 -4.25
N THR A 365 -6.12 -11.14 -4.87
CA THR A 365 -6.41 -12.50 -4.40
C THR A 365 -6.13 -13.56 -5.46
N ASP A 366 -6.23 -14.83 -5.07
CA ASP A 366 -6.11 -16.02 -5.91
C ASP A 366 -4.71 -16.28 -6.50
N PHE A 367 -3.81 -16.77 -5.65
CA PHE A 367 -2.41 -17.01 -6.00
C PHE A 367 -2.17 -18.36 -6.70
N GLY A 368 -3.21 -19.12 -7.05
CA GLY A 368 -3.08 -20.46 -7.65
C GLY A 368 -2.21 -20.52 -8.92
N CYS A 369 -2.17 -19.44 -9.70
CA CYS A 369 -1.35 -19.34 -10.93
C CYS A 369 0.01 -18.68 -10.72
N CYS A 370 0.36 -18.25 -9.50
CA CYS A 370 1.52 -17.41 -9.29
C CYS A 370 2.85 -18.12 -9.58
N LEU A 371 3.87 -17.32 -9.88
CA LEU A 371 5.28 -17.71 -9.87
C LEU A 371 5.89 -17.18 -8.57
N ALA A 372 6.43 -18.07 -7.75
CA ALA A 372 7.05 -17.74 -6.47
C ALA A 372 8.21 -18.71 -6.19
N ASN A 373 9.36 -18.50 -6.85
CA ASN A 373 10.52 -19.39 -6.73
C ASN A 373 11.79 -18.60 -6.38
N MET A 374 12.36 -18.84 -5.20
CA MET A 374 13.58 -18.17 -4.73
C MET A 374 14.81 -18.43 -5.62
N LYS A 375 14.90 -19.59 -6.27
CA LYS A 375 16.09 -19.94 -7.09
C LYS A 375 16.07 -19.25 -8.45
N THR A 376 14.90 -19.12 -9.06
CA THR A 376 14.76 -18.60 -10.43
C THR A 376 14.18 -17.18 -10.46
N GLY A 377 13.69 -16.69 -9.32
CA GLY A 377 13.02 -15.41 -9.18
C GLY A 377 11.84 -15.30 -10.13
N LEU A 378 11.77 -14.17 -10.84
CA LEU A 378 10.74 -13.86 -11.84
C LEU A 378 11.06 -14.40 -13.24
N SER A 379 11.95 -15.38 -13.34
CA SER A 379 12.30 -15.99 -14.62
C SER A 379 12.11 -17.51 -14.61
N VAL A 380 11.65 -18.06 -15.72
CA VAL A 380 11.37 -19.51 -15.85
C VAL A 380 12.05 -20.04 -17.11
N PRO A 381 12.86 -21.11 -17.04
CA PRO A 381 13.37 -21.79 -18.23
C PRO A 381 12.22 -22.26 -19.11
N TYR A 382 12.32 -22.09 -20.44
CA TYR A 382 11.29 -22.47 -21.40
C TYR A 382 11.81 -23.41 -22.50
N PRO A 383 12.29 -24.63 -22.15
CA PRO A 383 12.82 -25.59 -23.10
C PRO A 383 11.77 -26.18 -24.06
N CYS A 384 10.52 -26.32 -23.63
CA CYS A 384 9.43 -26.93 -24.42
C CYS A 384 8.10 -26.19 -24.23
N GLY A 385 7.14 -26.43 -25.13
CA GLY A 385 5.86 -25.73 -25.19
C GLY A 385 4.88 -26.02 -24.05
N GLU A 386 5.10 -27.09 -23.28
CA GLU A 386 4.18 -27.64 -22.26
C GLU A 386 4.26 -26.94 -20.89
N ILE A 387 5.02 -25.85 -20.79
CA ILE A 387 5.17 -25.12 -19.53
C ILE A 387 3.97 -24.22 -19.30
N ASP A 388 3.39 -24.32 -18.11
CA ASP A 388 2.36 -23.40 -17.62
C ASP A 388 2.87 -21.95 -17.69
N LYS A 389 2.23 -21.14 -18.54
CA LYS A 389 2.52 -19.71 -18.72
C LYS A 389 1.60 -18.77 -17.92
N GLY A 390 0.54 -19.28 -17.29
CA GLY A 390 -0.37 -18.51 -16.42
C GLY A 390 -1.84 -18.89 -16.63
N GLY A 391 -2.73 -18.20 -15.92
CA GLY A 391 -4.17 -18.49 -15.95
C GLY A 391 -4.89 -17.79 -17.10
N ASN A 392 -4.81 -16.46 -17.17
CA ASN A 392 -5.55 -15.67 -18.15
C ASN A 392 -4.76 -15.48 -19.46
N ILE A 393 -5.04 -16.33 -20.45
CA ILE A 393 -4.41 -16.25 -21.79
C ILE A 393 -4.68 -14.90 -22.47
N ALA A 394 -5.89 -14.34 -22.30
CA ALA A 394 -6.26 -13.08 -22.94
C ALA A 394 -5.43 -11.90 -22.42
N LEU A 395 -5.12 -11.91 -21.12
CA LEU A 395 -4.30 -10.88 -20.46
C LEU A 395 -2.84 -11.30 -20.25
N MET A 396 -2.38 -12.33 -20.96
CA MET A 396 -0.98 -12.74 -20.93
C MET A 396 -0.12 -11.75 -21.71
N ALA A 397 0.90 -11.19 -21.05
CA ALA A 397 1.73 -10.14 -21.63
C ALA A 397 2.44 -10.58 -22.93
N PRO A 398 2.70 -9.66 -23.89
CA PRO A 398 3.25 -9.95 -25.22
C PRO A 398 4.53 -10.76 -25.21
N GLU A 399 5.43 -10.47 -24.27
CA GLU A 399 6.72 -11.14 -24.10
C GLU A 399 6.58 -12.60 -23.64
N ILE A 400 5.45 -12.97 -23.01
CA ILE A 400 5.18 -14.33 -22.55
C ILE A 400 4.46 -15.13 -23.63
N ILE A 401 3.40 -14.55 -24.22
CA ILE A 401 2.54 -15.24 -25.20
C ILE A 401 3.24 -15.42 -26.56
N SER A 402 4.18 -14.53 -26.90
CA SER A 402 4.95 -14.57 -28.16
C SER A 402 6.27 -15.33 -28.03
N ALA A 403 6.68 -15.69 -26.80
CA ALA A 403 7.90 -16.44 -26.58
C ALA A 403 7.80 -17.84 -27.20
N SER A 404 8.88 -18.21 -27.90
CA SER A 404 9.06 -19.53 -28.49
C SER A 404 9.96 -20.40 -27.61
N PRO A 405 9.64 -21.69 -27.42
CA PRO A 405 10.43 -22.58 -26.59
C PRO A 405 11.81 -22.85 -27.22
N GLY A 406 12.80 -23.10 -26.37
CA GLY A 406 14.15 -23.45 -26.79
C GLY A 406 15.06 -23.74 -25.60
N THR A 407 16.11 -24.52 -25.83
CA THR A 407 17.01 -25.07 -24.78
C THR A 407 17.53 -24.01 -23.81
N PHE A 408 17.77 -22.78 -24.27
CA PHE A 408 18.27 -21.67 -23.47
C PHE A 408 17.28 -20.51 -23.33
N THR A 409 16.05 -20.67 -23.82
CA THR A 409 15.01 -19.63 -23.73
C THR A 409 14.50 -19.53 -22.29
N ARG A 410 14.24 -18.30 -21.85
CA ARG A 410 13.63 -18.01 -20.55
C ARG A 410 12.45 -17.06 -20.73
N LEU A 411 11.41 -17.27 -19.93
CA LEU A 411 10.30 -16.33 -19.77
C LEU A 411 10.62 -15.40 -18.60
N PHE A 412 10.40 -14.10 -18.79
CA PHE A 412 10.64 -13.07 -17.77
C PHE A 412 9.32 -12.41 -17.40
N PHE A 413 8.93 -12.50 -16.13
CA PHE A 413 7.63 -12.07 -15.63
C PHE A 413 7.68 -10.74 -14.86
N ASP A 414 8.84 -10.08 -14.77
CA ASP A 414 9.08 -8.90 -13.93
C ASP A 414 8.24 -7.67 -14.29
N LYS A 415 7.68 -7.63 -15.51
CA LYS A 415 6.76 -6.58 -15.98
C LYS A 415 5.47 -7.11 -16.60
N SER A 416 5.22 -8.40 -16.43
CA SER A 416 4.05 -9.07 -17.02
C SER A 416 2.74 -8.64 -16.33
N ASP A 417 2.73 -8.64 -14.99
CA ASP A 417 1.59 -8.18 -14.20
C ASP A 417 1.30 -6.68 -14.38
N LEU A 418 2.33 -5.86 -14.64
CA LEU A 418 2.14 -4.44 -14.97
C LEU A 418 1.41 -4.25 -16.30
N TRP A 419 1.72 -5.07 -17.30
CA TRP A 419 1.01 -5.04 -18.58
C TRP A 419 -0.44 -5.46 -18.39
N ALA A 420 -0.69 -6.54 -17.64
CA ALA A 420 -2.05 -6.96 -17.29
C ALA A 420 -2.81 -5.84 -16.58
N LEU A 421 -2.21 -5.18 -15.60
CA LEU A 421 -2.79 -4.03 -14.91
C LEU A 421 -3.08 -2.84 -15.86
N GLY A 422 -2.23 -2.62 -16.88
CA GLY A 422 -2.48 -1.66 -17.95
C GLY A 422 -3.77 -1.96 -18.73
N THR A 423 -4.11 -3.24 -18.94
CA THR A 423 -5.37 -3.63 -19.58
C THR A 423 -6.58 -3.38 -18.66
N LEU A 424 -6.47 -3.73 -17.37
CA LEU A 424 -7.52 -3.52 -16.37
C LEU A 424 -7.80 -2.05 -16.11
N ALA A 425 -6.83 -1.17 -16.39
CA ALA A 425 -7.00 0.27 -16.27
C ALA A 425 -8.20 0.79 -17.08
N TYR A 426 -8.47 0.21 -18.26
CA TYR A 426 -9.63 0.62 -19.07
C TYR A 426 -10.94 0.40 -18.31
N GLU A 427 -11.13 -0.78 -17.75
CA GLU A 427 -12.33 -1.13 -17.00
C GLU A 427 -12.44 -0.27 -15.72
N ILE A 428 -11.32 -0.08 -15.01
CA ILE A 428 -11.26 0.80 -13.83
C ILE A 428 -11.65 2.24 -14.18
N PHE A 429 -11.35 2.72 -15.39
CA PHE A 429 -11.70 4.07 -15.85
C PHE A 429 -13.00 4.13 -16.67
N GLY A 430 -13.81 3.07 -16.67
CA GLY A 430 -15.15 3.06 -17.26
C GLY A 430 -15.18 2.79 -18.76
N CYS A 431 -14.11 2.20 -19.32
CA CYS A 431 -14.01 1.77 -20.70
C CYS A 431 -13.99 0.23 -20.80
N PRO A 432 -14.47 -0.36 -21.90
CA PRO A 432 -14.28 -1.79 -22.14
C PRO A 432 -12.79 -2.16 -22.21
N ASN A 433 -12.42 -3.34 -21.73
CA ASN A 433 -11.07 -3.86 -21.88
C ASN A 433 -10.76 -4.13 -23.37
N PRO A 434 -9.70 -3.54 -23.96
CA PRO A 434 -9.39 -3.71 -25.38
C PRO A 434 -9.06 -5.16 -25.80
N PHE A 435 -8.70 -6.01 -24.84
CA PHE A 435 -8.27 -7.39 -25.08
C PHE A 435 -9.35 -8.44 -24.80
N TYR A 436 -10.46 -8.04 -24.18
CA TYR A 436 -11.63 -8.90 -24.02
C TYR A 436 -12.56 -8.79 -25.23
N LYS A 437 -13.39 -9.82 -25.43
CA LYS A 437 -14.42 -9.79 -26.47
C LYS A 437 -15.46 -8.74 -26.07
N GLY A 438 -15.52 -7.64 -26.81
CA GLY A 438 -16.55 -6.62 -26.64
C GLY A 438 -17.94 -7.10 -27.09
N HIS A 439 -18.97 -6.35 -26.71
CA HIS A 439 -20.30 -6.45 -27.33
C HIS A 439 -20.35 -5.52 -28.56
N GLY A 440 -20.63 -6.06 -29.75
CA GLY A 440 -20.76 -5.29 -31.01
C GLY A 440 -19.50 -5.30 -31.89
N ASP A 441 -19.30 -4.22 -32.68
CA ASP A 441 -18.24 -4.07 -33.70
C ASP A 441 -16.90 -3.52 -33.18
N SER A 442 -16.70 -3.44 -31.85
CA SER A 442 -15.45 -2.96 -31.28
C SER A 442 -14.28 -3.90 -31.65
N PRO A 443 -13.19 -3.39 -32.25
CA PRO A 443 -12.07 -4.23 -32.67
C PRO A 443 -11.42 -4.91 -31.47
N GLN A 444 -11.42 -6.24 -31.47
CA GLN A 444 -10.79 -7.03 -30.43
C GLN A 444 -9.28 -7.09 -30.68
N LEU A 445 -8.50 -6.56 -29.74
CA LEU A 445 -7.05 -6.70 -29.78
C LEU A 445 -6.62 -8.07 -29.21
N THR A 446 -5.52 -8.61 -29.72
CA THR A 446 -4.89 -9.79 -29.13
C THR A 446 -3.57 -9.41 -28.49
N SER A 447 -3.30 -9.89 -27.27
CA SER A 447 -2.04 -9.62 -26.58
C SER A 447 -0.81 -10.03 -27.42
N ARG A 448 -0.95 -11.08 -28.23
CA ARG A 448 0.11 -11.54 -29.14
C ARG A 448 0.43 -10.55 -30.26
N SER A 449 -0.56 -9.95 -30.92
CA SER A 449 -0.36 -9.25 -32.20
C SER A 449 -0.83 -7.80 -32.25
N TYR A 450 -1.40 -7.23 -31.18
CA TYR A 450 -1.87 -5.84 -31.21
C TYR A 450 -0.75 -4.85 -31.57
N VAL A 451 -1.12 -3.74 -32.20
CA VAL A 451 -0.26 -2.59 -32.46
C VAL A 451 -0.61 -1.50 -31.45
N GLU A 452 0.38 -0.77 -30.94
CA GLU A 452 0.19 0.14 -29.81
C GLU A 452 -0.70 1.33 -30.16
N GLU A 453 -0.67 1.75 -31.42
CA GLU A 453 -1.50 2.80 -32.02
C GLU A 453 -2.99 2.40 -32.11
N ASP A 454 -3.30 1.09 -32.08
CA ASP A 454 -4.69 0.60 -32.10
C ASP A 454 -5.35 0.63 -30.71
N LEU A 455 -4.59 0.98 -29.66
CA LEU A 455 -5.14 1.11 -28.30
C LEU A 455 -6.12 2.30 -28.24
N PRO A 456 -7.34 2.10 -27.72
CA PRO A 456 -8.30 3.18 -27.60
C PRO A 456 -7.81 4.24 -26.59
N ASP A 457 -8.16 5.50 -26.82
CA ASP A 457 -7.81 6.55 -25.87
C ASP A 457 -8.68 6.47 -24.61
N LEU A 458 -8.03 6.64 -23.45
CA LEU A 458 -8.75 6.80 -22.19
C LEU A 458 -9.46 8.16 -22.11
N PRO A 459 -10.60 8.26 -21.37
CA PRO A 459 -11.39 9.48 -21.23
C PRO A 459 -10.56 10.66 -20.75
N THR A 460 -10.90 11.88 -21.17
CA THR A 460 -10.17 13.10 -20.82
C THR A 460 -10.21 13.45 -19.34
N GLU A 461 -11.19 12.92 -18.62
CA GLU A 461 -11.34 13.01 -17.17
C GLU A 461 -10.23 12.27 -16.43
N VAL A 462 -9.64 11.24 -17.07
CA VAL A 462 -8.47 10.54 -16.52
C VAL A 462 -7.26 11.47 -16.58
N PRO A 463 -6.56 11.72 -15.46
CA PRO A 463 -5.41 12.62 -15.44
C PRO A 463 -4.37 12.24 -16.49
N THR A 464 -3.79 13.23 -17.17
CA THR A 464 -2.79 13.02 -18.24
C THR A 464 -1.64 12.11 -17.81
N LEU A 465 -1.17 12.27 -16.55
CA LEU A 465 -0.13 11.39 -16.00
C LEU A 465 -0.54 9.92 -15.96
N ILE A 466 -1.78 9.63 -15.59
CA ILE A 466 -2.33 8.27 -15.53
C ILE A 466 -2.54 7.72 -16.93
N ARG A 467 -3.08 8.52 -17.88
CA ARG A 467 -3.22 8.08 -19.27
C ARG A 467 -1.86 7.74 -19.89
N GLY A 468 -0.84 8.57 -19.68
CA GLY A 468 0.52 8.29 -20.14
C GLY A 468 1.13 7.07 -19.47
N LEU A 469 0.90 6.88 -18.15
CA LEU A 469 1.33 5.67 -17.46
C LEU A 469 0.69 4.41 -18.05
N VAL A 470 -0.63 4.41 -18.29
CA VAL A 470 -1.33 3.25 -18.89
C VAL A 470 -0.76 2.92 -20.27
N ARG A 471 -0.52 3.92 -21.13
CA ARG A 471 0.16 3.72 -22.42
C ARG A 471 1.56 3.11 -22.26
N LEU A 472 2.32 3.56 -21.26
CA LEU A 472 3.64 3.00 -20.95
C LEU A 472 3.58 1.56 -20.44
N LEU A 473 2.57 1.20 -19.63
CA LEU A 473 2.39 -0.19 -19.17
C LEU A 473 2.05 -1.14 -20.34
N LEU A 474 1.35 -0.62 -21.36
CA LEU A 474 0.94 -1.36 -22.55
C LEU A 474 1.94 -1.31 -23.70
N LYS A 475 3.18 -0.88 -23.46
CA LYS A 475 4.27 -1.08 -24.43
C LYS A 475 4.49 -2.58 -24.69
N ARG A 476 4.60 -2.98 -25.95
CA ARG A 476 4.84 -4.40 -26.31
C ARG A 476 6.21 -4.86 -25.83
N ASN A 477 7.22 -4.01 -26.02
CA ASN A 477 8.58 -4.28 -25.56
C ASN A 477 8.68 -4.05 -24.04
N PRO A 478 8.93 -5.08 -23.21
CA PRO A 478 9.01 -4.92 -21.77
C PRO A 478 10.16 -4.00 -21.34
N SER A 479 11.21 -3.81 -22.15
CA SER A 479 12.30 -2.88 -21.83
C SER A 479 11.85 -1.40 -21.87
N GLU A 480 10.80 -1.08 -22.62
CA GLU A 480 10.22 0.27 -22.71
C GLU A 480 9.18 0.54 -21.62
N ARG A 481 8.70 -0.51 -20.93
CA ARG A 481 7.85 -0.36 -19.75
C ARG A 481 8.67 0.12 -18.55
N PRO A 482 8.10 0.97 -17.67
CA PRO A 482 8.73 1.27 -16.38
C PRO A 482 8.85 0.00 -15.53
N SER A 483 9.77 -0.01 -14.56
CA SER A 483 9.76 -1.01 -13.50
C SER A 483 8.52 -0.84 -12.61
N ALA A 484 8.14 -1.87 -11.86
CA ALA A 484 6.99 -1.79 -10.95
C ALA A 484 7.17 -0.68 -9.89
N GLU A 485 8.42 -0.49 -9.42
CA GLU A 485 8.76 0.57 -8.46
C GLU A 485 8.55 1.97 -9.06
N ILE A 486 8.95 2.17 -10.32
CA ILE A 486 8.75 3.45 -11.02
C ILE A 486 7.27 3.65 -11.31
N ALA A 487 6.55 2.64 -11.80
CA ALA A 487 5.13 2.73 -12.11
C ALA A 487 4.29 3.12 -10.87
N ALA A 488 4.50 2.43 -9.74
CA ALA A 488 3.85 2.76 -8.49
C ALA A 488 4.24 4.17 -7.98
N THR A 489 5.51 4.57 -8.15
CA THR A 489 5.95 5.93 -7.78
C THR A 489 5.30 7.00 -8.65
N ILE A 490 5.15 6.79 -9.96
CA ILE A 490 4.41 7.70 -10.85
C ILE A 490 2.94 7.81 -10.40
N GLY A 491 2.32 6.68 -10.05
CA GLY A 491 0.97 6.65 -9.46
C GLY A 491 0.86 7.53 -8.21
N GLN A 492 1.80 7.39 -7.27
CA GLN A 492 1.84 8.20 -6.04
C GLN A 492 2.09 9.69 -6.31
N LEU A 493 3.01 10.02 -7.24
CA LEU A 493 3.26 11.40 -7.64
C LEU A 493 2.01 12.03 -8.26
N SER A 494 1.25 11.28 -9.07
CA SER A 494 0.01 11.78 -9.68
C SER A 494 -1.06 12.18 -8.65
N LEU A 495 -1.03 11.56 -7.47
CA LEU A 495 -1.97 11.84 -6.39
C LEU A 495 -1.52 13.01 -5.49
N TRP A 496 -0.22 13.06 -5.18
CA TRP A 496 0.27 13.85 -4.03
C TRP A 496 1.30 14.91 -4.38
N ALA A 497 1.96 14.83 -5.54
CA ALA A 497 2.98 15.80 -5.91
C ALA A 497 2.35 17.13 -6.36
N PRO A 498 3.03 18.26 -6.13
CA PRO A 498 2.60 19.55 -6.67
C PRO A 498 2.49 19.51 -8.20
N SER A 499 1.42 20.09 -8.75
CA SER A 499 1.21 20.12 -10.21
C SER A 499 2.35 20.79 -10.98
N SER A 500 3.09 21.71 -10.34
CA SER A 500 4.26 22.38 -10.90
C SER A 500 5.40 21.44 -11.27
N TRP A 501 5.49 20.26 -10.64
CA TRP A 501 6.56 19.28 -10.90
C TRP A 501 6.48 18.65 -12.29
N PHE A 502 5.31 18.77 -12.93
CA PHE A 502 5.01 18.22 -14.24
C PHE A 502 5.10 19.26 -15.36
N SER A 503 5.73 20.41 -15.09
CA SER A 503 6.11 21.36 -16.13
C SER A 503 7.38 20.91 -16.85
N PHE A 504 7.43 21.08 -18.17
CA PHE A 504 8.52 20.60 -19.03
C PHE A 504 9.92 21.10 -18.60
N ASP A 505 10.03 22.36 -18.16
CA ASP A 505 11.31 23.03 -17.88
C ASP A 505 11.77 22.99 -16.41
N LEU A 506 10.97 22.44 -15.48
CA LEU A 506 11.28 22.55 -14.06
C LEU A 506 12.17 21.39 -13.58
N CYS A 507 13.36 21.67 -13.04
CA CYS A 507 14.13 20.67 -12.32
C CYS A 507 13.80 20.74 -10.81
N VAL A 508 13.17 19.69 -10.27
CA VAL A 508 12.80 19.62 -8.85
C VAL A 508 14.06 19.33 -8.03
N SER A 509 14.35 20.20 -7.06
CA SER A 509 15.53 20.06 -6.20
C SER A 509 15.35 18.97 -5.14
N ASN A 510 16.47 18.42 -4.63
CA ASN A 510 16.41 17.47 -3.50
C ASN A 510 15.69 18.06 -2.29
N ASN A 511 15.96 19.33 -1.98
CA ASN A 511 15.38 20.00 -0.82
C ASN A 511 13.85 20.11 -0.96
N GLU A 512 13.36 20.45 -2.15
CA GLU A 512 11.93 20.53 -2.43
C GLU A 512 11.25 19.15 -2.29
N ILE A 513 11.90 18.08 -2.76
CA ILE A 513 11.39 16.71 -2.55
C ILE A 513 11.35 16.37 -1.06
N MET A 514 12.39 16.74 -0.30
CA MET A 514 12.43 16.47 1.14
C MET A 514 11.38 17.26 1.92
N GLU A 515 11.16 18.53 1.60
CA GLU A 515 10.11 19.34 2.20
C GLU A 515 8.73 18.74 1.92
N TRP A 516 8.50 18.27 0.70
CA TRP A 516 7.28 17.56 0.32
C TRP A 516 7.11 16.25 1.09
N LEU A 517 8.15 15.42 1.20
CA LEU A 517 8.12 14.17 1.97
C LEU A 517 7.87 14.41 3.46
N LEU A 518 8.47 15.44 4.05
CA LEU A 518 8.23 15.85 5.43
C LEU A 518 6.80 16.35 5.62
N SER A 519 6.24 17.05 4.63
CA SER A 519 4.83 17.45 4.62
C SER A 519 3.90 16.23 4.61
N LEU A 520 4.15 15.25 3.73
CA LEU A 520 3.39 14.00 3.67
C LEU A 520 3.48 13.21 4.97
N THR A 521 4.69 13.08 5.52
CA THR A 521 4.93 12.45 6.82
C THR A 521 4.10 13.16 7.89
N SER A 522 4.17 14.49 7.95
CA SER A 522 3.41 15.26 8.94
C SER A 522 1.90 15.04 8.82
N LYS A 523 1.36 14.91 7.60
CA LYS A 523 -0.06 14.59 7.37
C LYS A 523 -0.43 13.22 7.94
N CYS A 524 0.41 12.20 7.75
CA CYS A 524 0.17 10.87 8.33
C CYS A 524 0.22 10.86 9.86
N PHE A 525 1.13 11.61 10.48
CA PHE A 525 1.39 11.54 11.92
C PHE A 525 0.51 12.46 12.78
N PHE A 526 0.17 13.65 12.30
CA PHE A 526 -0.37 14.72 13.15
C PHE A 526 -1.83 15.05 12.92
N ASP A 527 -2.49 14.47 11.91
CA ASP A 527 -3.93 14.61 11.73
C ASP A 527 -4.70 13.66 12.65
N SER A 528 -4.42 13.77 13.95
CA SER A 528 -5.08 13.01 15.01
C SER A 528 -6.48 13.50 15.36
N THR A 529 -6.87 14.65 14.81
CA THR A 529 -8.16 15.31 15.04
C THR A 529 -9.24 14.96 14.04
N LEU A 530 -8.91 14.27 12.94
CA LEU A 530 -9.88 13.79 11.93
C LEU A 530 -10.12 12.26 11.99
N LYS A 531 -9.62 11.59 13.04
CA LYS A 531 -9.56 10.12 13.17
C LYS A 531 -10.87 9.42 13.55
N GLU A 532 -11.98 10.15 13.62
CA GLU A 532 -13.33 9.57 13.69
C GLU A 532 -13.94 9.37 12.29
N ASP A 533 -13.32 9.91 11.24
CA ASP A 533 -13.84 9.86 9.89
C ASP A 533 -13.24 8.68 9.11
N LYS A 534 -14.05 7.62 8.94
CA LYS A 534 -13.67 6.39 8.23
C LYS A 534 -13.19 6.66 6.80
N GLU A 535 -13.62 7.77 6.19
CA GLU A 535 -13.30 8.17 4.82
C GLU A 535 -11.79 8.39 4.55
N ILE A 536 -10.97 8.62 5.59
CA ILE A 536 -9.60 9.08 5.41
C ILE A 536 -8.56 7.94 5.47
N PHE A 537 -8.98 6.72 5.84
CA PHE A 537 -8.06 5.57 5.98
C PHE A 537 -7.35 5.22 4.67
N THR A 538 -8.10 4.90 3.62
CA THR A 538 -7.53 4.51 2.30
C THR A 538 -6.64 5.61 1.71
N HIS A 539 -6.96 6.88 2.01
CA HIS A 539 -6.14 8.02 1.61
C HIS A 539 -4.76 8.01 2.29
N TYR A 540 -4.73 7.91 3.62
CA TYR A 540 -3.48 7.88 4.36
C TYR A 540 -2.70 6.58 4.15
N LEU A 541 -3.39 5.47 3.88
CA LEU A 541 -2.76 4.20 3.57
C LEU A 541 -1.85 4.29 2.34
N LEU A 542 -2.31 4.93 1.26
CA LEU A 542 -1.48 5.14 0.08
C LEU A 542 -0.24 6.01 0.37
N ILE A 543 -0.39 7.05 1.19
CA ILE A 543 0.74 7.90 1.61
C ILE A 543 1.71 7.09 2.49
N TYR A 544 1.18 6.29 3.42
CA TYR A 544 1.95 5.38 4.27
C TYR A 544 2.76 4.39 3.42
N LEU A 545 2.12 3.72 2.46
CA LEU A 545 2.75 2.77 1.56
C LEU A 545 3.86 3.43 0.74
N PHE A 546 3.66 4.65 0.27
CA PHE A 546 4.70 5.40 -0.40
C PHE A 546 5.88 5.73 0.53
N LEU A 547 5.60 6.28 1.72
CA LEU A 547 6.61 6.69 2.68
C LEU A 547 7.39 5.51 3.29
N SER A 548 6.83 4.30 3.31
CA SER A 548 7.50 3.10 3.81
C SER A 548 8.59 2.59 2.86
N ARG A 549 8.48 2.90 1.56
CA ARG A 549 9.34 2.37 0.49
C ARG A 549 10.12 3.39 -0.33
N PHE A 550 9.79 4.69 -0.26
CA PHE A 550 10.33 5.67 -1.21
C PHE A 550 11.87 5.72 -1.20
N LYS A 551 12.45 6.02 -2.35
CA LYS A 551 13.86 6.35 -2.49
C LYS A 551 13.98 7.61 -3.34
N LEU A 552 14.89 8.50 -2.95
CA LEU A 552 15.04 9.79 -3.62
C LEU A 552 15.39 9.63 -5.11
N HIS A 553 16.26 8.68 -5.45
CA HIS A 553 16.61 8.38 -6.84
C HIS A 553 15.39 7.87 -7.63
N THR A 554 14.54 7.03 -7.05
CA THR A 554 13.33 6.52 -7.71
C THR A 554 12.35 7.65 -8.03
N ILE A 555 12.17 8.61 -7.13
CA ILE A 555 11.33 9.80 -7.38
C ILE A 555 11.87 10.58 -8.57
N LYS A 556 13.18 10.86 -8.59
CA LYS A 556 13.83 11.56 -9.70
C LYS A 556 13.73 10.81 -11.03
N SER A 557 14.00 9.51 -11.03
CA SER A 557 13.85 8.66 -12.22
C SER A 557 12.41 8.67 -12.74
N SER A 558 11.43 8.64 -11.83
CA SER A 558 10.02 8.72 -12.17
C SER A 558 9.66 10.06 -12.81
N LEU A 559 10.15 11.18 -12.27
CA LEU A 559 9.99 12.50 -12.89
C LEU A 559 10.65 12.58 -14.27
N GLY A 560 11.81 11.94 -14.46
CA GLY A 560 12.48 11.83 -15.75
C GLY A 560 11.65 11.03 -16.78
N VAL A 561 11.05 9.91 -16.37
CA VAL A 561 10.16 9.11 -17.21
C VAL A 561 8.92 9.91 -17.60
N ILE A 562 8.31 10.62 -16.64
CA ILE A 562 7.13 11.47 -16.89
C ILE A 562 7.46 12.53 -17.96
N ARG A 563 8.58 13.24 -17.84
CA ARG A 563 8.96 14.28 -18.81
C ARG A 563 9.33 13.76 -20.19
N LYS A 564 9.85 12.52 -20.26
CA LYS A 564 10.30 11.96 -21.53
C LYS A 564 9.15 11.33 -22.33
N TYR A 565 8.16 10.76 -21.65
CA TYR A 565 7.19 9.87 -22.29
C TYR A 565 5.72 10.20 -22.00
N VAL A 566 5.43 11.14 -21.10
CA VAL A 566 4.07 11.44 -20.67
C VAL A 566 3.67 12.88 -20.96
N ILE A 567 4.58 13.82 -20.69
CA ILE A 567 4.52 15.23 -21.12
C ILE A 567 5.17 15.30 -22.50
#